data_AF-A0A8D8VG86-F1
#
_entry.id   AF-A0A8D8VG86-F1
#
_cell.length_a   1.000
_cell.length_b   1.000
_cell.length_c   1.000
_cell.angle_alpha   90.00
_cell.angle_beta   90.00
_cell.angle_gamma   90.00
#
_symmetry.space_group_name_H-M   'P 1'
#
loop_
_entity.id
_entity.type
_entity.pdbx_description
1 polymer ?
#
loop_
_entity_poly.entity_id
_entity_poly.type
_entity_poly.pdbx_seq_one_letter_code
_entity_poly.pdbx_strand_id
1 'polypeptide(L)'
;MRMAAHNNNYNNRNRSTVHIGSIFSKLQGALADAMAPPKLATDKRTLDKTWKLMDKVLKLCQHPRMNLKNSPPFVLDLLPDTYQRLKLIFQKYEEKMVILHNNEFFNVFIVNLMRKCKQAIKLFKEGKEKMYDESSHYRRNLTKLSLVFSHMLSELKAIFPNGLFAGDQFRITKSDAADFWRINFGNA
;
A
#
# COMPACT_ATOMS: atom_id res chain seq x y z
N MET A 1 29.45 1.33 -90.60
CA MET A 1 28.97 2.50 -89.83
C MET A 1 27.72 2.06 -89.07
N ARG A 2 27.64 2.40 -87.78
CA ARG A 2 26.67 1.96 -86.74
C ARG A 2 27.04 0.64 -86.05
N MET A 3 27.70 0.69 -84.88
CA MET A 3 27.21 1.05 -83.53
C MET A 3 26.35 -0.07 -82.94
N ALA A 4 26.49 -0.50 -81.69
CA ALA A 4 27.49 -0.30 -80.65
C ALA A 4 27.22 -1.41 -79.60
N ALA A 5 28.23 -1.67 -78.77
CA ALA A 5 28.39 -2.83 -77.90
C ALA A 5 27.23 -3.13 -76.94
N HIS A 6 27.03 -4.44 -76.73
CA HIS A 6 26.12 -5.03 -75.76
C HIS A 6 26.69 -5.00 -74.33
N ASN A 7 25.71 -4.91 -73.45
CA ASN A 7 25.69 -4.69 -72.02
C ASN A 7 26.23 -5.88 -71.20
N ASN A 8 26.92 -5.58 -70.10
CA ASN A 8 27.20 -6.51 -69.01
C ASN A 8 27.20 -5.71 -67.72
N ASN A 9 26.20 -5.89 -66.84
CA ASN A 9 26.52 -6.02 -65.42
C ASN A 9 25.40 -6.64 -64.55
N TYR A 10 25.91 -7.26 -63.49
CA TYR A 10 25.34 -8.17 -62.52
C TYR A 10 24.21 -7.63 -61.62
N ASN A 11 23.29 -8.56 -61.30
CA ASN A 11 22.60 -8.83 -60.01
C ASN A 11 22.36 -7.67 -59.02
N ASN A 12 21.08 -7.36 -58.78
CA ASN A 12 20.63 -6.61 -57.61
C ASN A 12 19.70 -7.48 -56.74
N ARG A 13 20.15 -7.84 -55.53
CA ARG A 13 19.35 -8.52 -54.50
C ARG A 13 18.81 -7.49 -53.52
N ASN A 14 17.50 -7.46 -53.38
CA ASN A 14 16.73 -6.60 -52.49
C ASN A 14 17.05 -6.93 -51.01
N ARG A 15 17.58 -5.96 -50.25
CA ARG A 15 17.84 -6.09 -48.80
C ARG A 15 16.97 -5.10 -48.05
N SER A 16 16.05 -5.65 -47.26
CA SER A 16 15.16 -4.96 -46.34
C SER A 16 15.94 -4.16 -45.29
N THR A 17 15.65 -2.86 -45.22
CA THR A 17 16.17 -1.94 -44.20
C THR A 17 15.36 -2.09 -42.91
N VAL A 18 15.99 -2.66 -41.88
CA VAL A 18 15.40 -2.79 -40.54
C VAL A 18 15.53 -1.46 -39.80
N HIS A 19 14.39 -0.90 -39.36
CA HIS A 19 14.27 0.33 -38.58
C HIS A 19 14.93 0.21 -37.19
N ILE A 20 16.13 0.77 -37.03
CA ILE A 20 16.89 0.79 -35.75
C ILE A 20 16.37 1.89 -34.77
N GLY A 21 15.48 2.80 -35.22
CA GLY A 21 14.99 3.93 -34.42
C GLY A 21 13.93 3.62 -33.35
N SER A 22 13.34 2.42 -33.29
CA SER A 22 12.24 2.10 -32.36
C SER A 22 12.70 1.60 -30.99
N ILE A 23 13.96 1.15 -30.87
CA ILE A 23 14.47 0.55 -29.63
C ILE A 23 14.92 1.64 -28.64
N PHE A 24 15.49 2.74 -29.13
CA PHE A 24 15.98 3.84 -28.29
C PHE A 24 14.84 4.60 -27.58
N SER A 25 13.70 4.81 -28.25
CA SER A 25 12.54 5.48 -27.64
C SER A 25 11.86 4.65 -26.54
N LYS A 26 11.87 3.31 -26.67
CA LYS A 26 11.34 2.41 -25.63
C LYS A 26 12.20 2.38 -24.37
N LEU A 27 13.52 2.46 -24.52
CA LEU A 27 14.45 2.48 -23.38
C LEU A 27 14.35 3.80 -22.61
N GLN A 28 14.14 4.92 -23.31
CA GLN A 28 14.00 6.23 -22.70
C GLN A 28 12.67 6.39 -21.93
N GLY A 29 11.58 5.80 -22.42
CA GLY A 29 10.30 5.74 -21.70
C GLY A 29 10.36 4.89 -20.43
N ALA A 30 11.08 3.76 -20.45
CA ALA A 30 11.24 2.89 -19.29
C ALA A 30 12.11 3.52 -18.17
N LEU A 31 13.06 4.39 -18.53
CA LEU A 31 13.90 5.12 -17.58
C LEU A 31 13.17 6.29 -16.92
N ALA A 32 12.24 6.95 -17.64
CA ALA A 32 11.40 8.00 -17.07
C ALA A 32 10.42 7.46 -16.01
N ASP A 33 9.84 6.28 -16.24
CA ASP A 33 8.96 5.60 -15.26
C ASP A 33 9.72 5.09 -14.02
N ALA A 34 11.03 4.82 -14.15
CA ALA A 34 11.88 4.38 -13.04
C ALA A 34 12.34 5.53 -12.11
N MET A 35 12.24 6.78 -12.60
CA MET A 35 12.62 8.00 -11.87
C MET A 35 11.43 8.68 -11.16
N ALA A 36 10.20 8.20 -11.41
CA ALA A 36 9.04 8.62 -10.64
C ALA A 36 9.05 7.94 -9.25
N PRO A 37 8.71 8.65 -8.15
CA PRO A 37 8.44 7.98 -6.89
C PRO A 37 7.44 6.86 -7.14
N PRO A 38 7.65 5.64 -6.62
CA PRO A 38 6.80 4.51 -6.94
C PRO A 38 5.37 4.90 -6.59
N LYS A 39 4.50 5.00 -7.61
CA LYS A 39 3.07 5.21 -7.38
C LYS A 39 2.65 4.09 -6.46
N LEU A 40 2.33 4.42 -5.20
CA LEU A 40 1.83 3.49 -4.20
C LEU A 40 0.41 3.11 -4.59
N ALA A 41 0.16 2.59 -5.79
CA ALA A 41 -1.17 2.18 -6.19
C ALA A 41 -1.51 0.89 -5.43
N THR A 42 -2.43 0.99 -4.48
CA THR A 42 -2.96 -0.20 -3.81
C THR A 42 -3.83 -0.96 -4.79
N ASP A 43 -3.28 -2.04 -5.35
CA ASP A 43 -4.04 -2.93 -6.20
C ASP A 43 -4.86 -3.95 -5.40
N LYS A 44 -5.83 -4.59 -6.06
CA LYS A 44 -6.67 -5.66 -5.48
C LYS A 44 -5.82 -6.76 -4.81
N ARG A 45 -4.69 -7.10 -5.42
CA ARG A 45 -3.75 -8.11 -4.90
C ARG A 45 -3.15 -7.70 -3.56
N THR A 46 -2.81 -6.43 -3.36
CA THR A 46 -2.27 -5.91 -2.10
C THR A 46 -3.31 -5.95 -0.99
N LEU A 47 -4.56 -5.65 -1.32
CA LEU A 47 -5.68 -5.75 -0.38
C LEU A 47 -5.92 -7.19 0.08
N ASP A 48 -6.03 -8.14 -0.86
CA ASP A 48 -6.22 -9.55 -0.53
C ASP A 48 -5.10 -10.11 0.36
N LYS A 49 -3.85 -9.69 0.09
CA LYS A 49 -2.71 -10.03 0.94
C LYS A 49 -2.85 -9.42 2.34
N THR A 50 -3.30 -8.18 2.43
CA THR A 50 -3.48 -7.49 3.72
C THR A 50 -4.55 -8.18 4.56
N TRP A 51 -5.67 -8.60 3.98
CA TRP A 51 -6.70 -9.38 4.67
C TRP A 51 -6.19 -10.69 5.23
N LYS A 52 -5.46 -11.46 4.42
CA LYS A 52 -4.87 -12.74 4.86
C LYS A 52 -3.87 -12.54 6.01
N LEU A 53 -3.13 -11.43 6.00
CA LEU A 53 -2.20 -11.11 7.08
C LEU A 53 -2.93 -10.69 8.36
N MET A 54 -3.99 -9.90 8.27
CA MET A 54 -4.82 -9.53 9.43
C MET A 54 -5.46 -10.76 10.07
N ASP A 55 -6.10 -11.64 9.27
CA ASP A 55 -6.68 -12.90 9.76
C ASP A 55 -5.64 -13.78 10.45
N LYS A 56 -4.44 -13.87 9.87
CA LYS A 56 -3.34 -14.62 10.49
C LYS A 56 -2.90 -14.03 11.83
N VAL A 57 -2.82 -12.71 11.96
CA VAL A 57 -2.50 -12.06 13.25
C VAL A 57 -3.60 -12.33 14.27
N LEU A 58 -4.87 -12.21 13.87
CA LEU A 58 -6.01 -12.47 14.73
C LEU A 58 -5.95 -13.90 15.30
N LYS A 59 -5.75 -14.90 14.45
CA LYS A 59 -5.61 -16.31 14.85
C LYS A 59 -4.46 -16.56 15.82
N LEU A 60 -3.30 -15.92 15.60
CA LEU A 60 -2.16 -16.01 16.51
C LEU A 60 -2.47 -15.42 17.88
N CYS A 61 -3.17 -14.29 17.92
CA CYS A 61 -3.61 -13.66 19.16
C CYS A 61 -4.70 -14.46 19.89
N GLN A 62 -5.54 -15.21 19.16
CA GLN A 62 -6.59 -16.08 19.72
C GLN A 62 -6.06 -17.37 20.35
N HIS A 63 -4.76 -17.66 20.25
CA HIS A 63 -4.19 -18.86 20.84
C HIS A 63 -4.49 -18.91 22.35
N PRO A 64 -5.04 -20.01 22.92
CA PRO A 64 -5.54 -20.02 24.29
C PRO A 64 -4.51 -19.58 25.35
N ARG A 65 -3.25 -20.00 25.20
CA ARG A 65 -2.13 -19.62 26.08
C ARG A 65 -1.75 -18.13 26.03
N MET A 66 -2.35 -17.35 25.13
CA MET A 66 -2.09 -15.91 25.08
C MET A 66 -2.70 -15.19 26.27
N ASN A 67 -3.82 -15.65 26.82
CA ASN A 67 -4.48 -15.02 27.98
C ASN A 67 -4.61 -13.49 27.82
N LEU A 68 -4.97 -13.01 26.61
CA LEU A 68 -5.14 -11.58 26.37
C LEU A 68 -6.31 -11.06 27.21
N LYS A 69 -6.04 -10.09 28.08
CA LYS A 69 -7.06 -9.40 28.87
C LYS A 69 -7.90 -8.52 27.96
N ASN A 70 -9.21 -8.49 28.21
CA ASN A 70 -10.15 -7.62 27.49
C ASN A 70 -10.02 -6.17 28.01
N SER A 71 -8.89 -5.54 27.69
CA SER A 71 -8.58 -4.17 28.06
C SER A 71 -7.99 -3.43 26.85
N PRO A 72 -8.36 -2.16 26.62
CA PRO A 72 -7.73 -1.36 25.57
C PRO A 72 -6.21 -1.27 25.77
N PRO A 73 -5.39 -1.35 24.70
CA PRO A 73 -5.75 -1.64 23.31
C PRO A 73 -5.92 -3.16 23.06
N PHE A 74 -7.14 -3.61 22.75
CA PHE A 74 -7.45 -5.03 22.61
C PHE A 74 -7.40 -5.48 21.14
N VAL A 75 -6.30 -6.11 20.74
CA VAL A 75 -6.04 -6.50 19.33
C VAL A 75 -7.11 -7.38 18.71
N LEU A 76 -7.79 -8.19 19.53
CA LEU A 76 -8.85 -9.09 19.07
C LEU A 76 -10.10 -8.35 18.61
N ASP A 77 -10.35 -7.14 19.10
CA ASP A 77 -11.43 -6.26 18.62
C ASP A 77 -10.92 -5.31 17.53
N LEU A 78 -9.71 -4.78 17.69
CA LEU A 78 -9.13 -3.78 16.78
C LEU A 78 -9.00 -4.27 15.34
N LEU A 79 -8.57 -5.52 15.12
CA LEU A 79 -8.40 -6.07 13.77
C LEU A 79 -9.76 -6.29 13.06
N PRO A 80 -10.76 -6.94 13.69
CA PRO A 80 -12.12 -6.97 13.15
C PRO A 80 -12.71 -5.58 12.89
N ASP A 81 -12.57 -4.63 13.81
CA ASP A 81 -13.07 -3.26 13.62
C ASP A 81 -12.42 -2.56 12.44
N THR A 82 -11.10 -2.73 12.27
CA THR A 82 -10.35 -2.21 11.13
C THR A 82 -10.86 -2.82 9.83
N TYR A 83 -11.10 -4.13 9.83
CA TYR A 83 -11.68 -4.82 8.67
C TYR A 83 -13.08 -4.27 8.32
N GLN A 84 -13.97 -4.11 9.31
CA GLN A 84 -15.30 -3.56 9.07
C GLN A 84 -15.24 -2.12 8.54
N ARG A 85 -14.33 -1.29 9.07
CA ARG A 85 -14.15 0.08 8.57
C ARG A 85 -13.67 0.10 7.13
N LEU A 86 -12.71 -0.76 6.78
CA LEU A 86 -12.23 -0.86 5.40
C LEU A 86 -13.31 -1.39 4.47
N LYS A 87 -14.07 -2.41 4.88
CA LYS A 87 -15.22 -2.93 4.13
C LYS A 87 -16.24 -1.83 3.82
N LEU A 88 -16.57 -1.00 4.80
CA LEU A 88 -17.46 0.16 4.60
C LEU A 88 -16.89 1.13 3.57
N ILE A 89 -15.59 1.45 3.62
CA ILE A 89 -14.93 2.29 2.62
C ILE A 89 -15.06 1.65 1.23
N PHE A 90 -14.77 0.36 1.07
CA PHE A 90 -14.93 -0.32 -0.22
C PHE A 90 -16.35 -0.22 -0.78
N GLN A 91 -17.36 -0.44 0.06
CA GLN A 91 -18.76 -0.32 -0.33
C GLN A 91 -19.11 1.10 -0.81
N LYS A 92 -18.59 2.15 -0.14
CA LYS A 92 -18.84 3.55 -0.53
C LYS A 92 -18.16 3.95 -1.85
N TYR A 93 -17.19 3.17 -2.32
CA TYR A 93 -16.41 3.45 -3.53
C TYR A 93 -16.57 2.38 -4.61
N GLU A 94 -17.52 1.45 -4.51
CA GLU A 94 -17.67 0.30 -5.43
C GLU A 94 -17.66 0.71 -6.91
N GLU A 95 -18.40 1.75 -7.27
CA GLU A 95 -18.49 2.29 -8.64
C GLU A 95 -17.35 3.26 -9.00
N LYS A 96 -16.54 3.67 -8.02
CA LYS A 96 -15.50 4.70 -8.13
C LYS A 96 -14.16 4.27 -7.52
N MET A 97 -13.83 2.98 -7.65
CA MET A 97 -12.60 2.38 -7.09
C MET A 97 -11.32 3.10 -7.54
N VAL A 98 -11.31 3.66 -8.75
CA VAL A 98 -10.18 4.45 -9.27
C VAL A 98 -9.87 5.64 -8.37
N ILE A 99 -10.89 6.31 -7.83
CA ILE A 99 -10.72 7.44 -6.90
C ILE A 99 -10.07 6.96 -5.60
N LEU A 100 -10.53 5.83 -5.05
CA LEU A 100 -9.97 5.27 -3.82
C LEU A 100 -8.51 4.83 -4.02
N HIS A 101 -8.19 4.17 -5.13
CA HIS A 101 -6.82 3.75 -5.44
C HIS A 101 -5.88 4.90 -5.75
N ASN A 102 -6.39 6.06 -6.14
CA ASN A 102 -5.60 7.29 -6.32
C ASN A 102 -5.48 8.12 -5.04
N ASN A 103 -6.19 7.77 -3.97
CA ASN A 103 -6.10 8.48 -2.70
C ASN A 103 -4.78 8.13 -1.99
N GLU A 104 -3.91 9.13 -1.80
CA GLU A 104 -2.58 8.94 -1.22
C GLU A 104 -2.63 8.40 0.20
N PHE A 105 -3.47 8.98 1.06
CA PHE A 105 -3.61 8.53 2.44
C PHE A 105 -4.03 7.05 2.49
N PHE A 106 -5.03 6.65 1.69
CA PHE A 106 -5.51 5.27 1.68
C PHE A 106 -4.40 4.29 1.30
N ASN A 107 -3.61 4.64 0.29
CA ASN A 107 -2.49 3.84 -0.16
C ASN A 107 -1.41 3.68 0.91
N VAL A 108 -1.00 4.78 1.53
CA VAL A 108 -0.03 4.78 2.64
C VAL A 108 -0.57 3.94 3.80
N PHE A 109 -1.86 4.09 4.12
CA PHE A 109 -2.53 3.35 5.19
C PHE A 109 -2.49 1.83 4.95
N ILE A 110 -2.87 1.35 3.76
CA ILE A 110 -2.88 -0.08 3.44
C ILE A 110 -1.47 -0.66 3.49
N VAL A 111 -0.48 0.03 2.91
CA VAL A 111 0.91 -0.42 2.94
C VAL A 111 1.42 -0.48 4.39
N ASN A 112 1.10 0.51 5.22
CA ASN A 112 1.45 0.52 6.64
C ASN A 112 0.78 -0.64 7.38
N LEU A 113 -0.52 -0.88 7.16
CA LEU A 113 -1.29 -1.95 7.79
C LEU A 113 -0.69 -3.33 7.46
N MET A 114 -0.36 -3.55 6.18
CA MET A 114 0.33 -4.76 5.74
C MET A 114 1.68 -4.93 6.44
N ARG A 115 2.49 -3.86 6.56
CA ARG A 115 3.79 -3.89 7.23
C ARG A 115 3.65 -4.23 8.72
N LYS A 116 2.69 -3.63 9.43
CA LYS A 116 2.43 -3.89 10.85
C LYS A 116 1.92 -5.31 11.09
N CYS A 117 1.07 -5.85 10.20
CA CYS A 117 0.67 -7.26 10.29
C CYS A 117 1.86 -8.22 10.08
N LYS A 118 2.74 -7.94 9.10
CA LYS A 118 3.97 -8.73 8.91
C LYS A 118 4.88 -8.67 10.13
N GLN A 119 5.02 -7.50 10.76
CA GLN A 119 5.78 -7.32 11.99
C GLN A 119 5.20 -8.15 13.14
N ALA A 120 3.87 -8.15 13.31
CA ALA A 120 3.19 -8.99 14.31
C ALA A 120 3.53 -10.47 14.08
N ILE A 121 3.34 -10.97 12.85
CA ILE A 121 3.61 -12.36 12.51
C ILE A 121 5.07 -12.73 12.77
N LYS A 122 6.02 -11.84 12.43
CA LYS A 122 7.44 -12.03 12.71
C LYS A 122 7.70 -12.11 14.22
N LEU A 123 7.09 -11.23 15.01
CA LEU A 123 7.18 -11.25 16.46
C LEU A 123 6.74 -12.58 17.06
N PHE A 124 5.63 -13.16 16.60
CA PHE A 124 5.18 -14.48 17.05
C PHE A 124 6.16 -15.60 16.66
N LYS A 125 6.71 -15.55 15.43
CA LYS A 125 7.69 -16.55 14.96
C LYS A 125 8.98 -16.53 15.77
N GLU A 126 9.46 -15.35 16.14
CA GLU A 126 10.68 -15.17 16.91
C GLU A 126 10.46 -15.43 18.41
N GLY A 127 9.33 -14.97 18.95
CA GLY A 127 9.00 -15.12 20.36
C GLY A 127 8.72 -16.56 20.77
N LYS A 128 8.09 -17.36 19.90
CA LYS A 128 7.69 -18.75 20.20
C LYS A 128 7.03 -18.85 21.58
N GLU A 129 7.55 -19.69 22.48
CA GLU A 129 7.07 -19.87 23.84
C GLU A 129 7.07 -18.58 24.68
N LYS A 130 7.99 -17.64 24.41
CA LYS A 130 8.04 -16.36 25.12
C LYS A 130 6.84 -15.46 24.82
N MET A 131 6.05 -15.74 23.77
CA MET A 131 4.78 -15.02 23.53
C MET A 131 3.75 -15.28 24.64
N TYR A 132 3.84 -16.43 25.31
CA TYR A 132 2.90 -16.85 26.35
C TYR A 132 3.33 -16.43 27.76
N ASP A 133 4.57 -15.96 27.91
CA ASP A 133 5.04 -15.31 29.13
C ASP A 133 4.65 -13.82 29.10
N GLU A 134 3.69 -13.45 29.95
CA GLU A 134 3.20 -12.07 30.08
C GLU A 134 4.31 -11.06 30.42
N SER A 135 5.36 -11.51 31.12
CA SER A 135 6.49 -10.66 31.53
C SER A 135 7.57 -10.53 30.44
N SER A 136 7.42 -11.21 29.31
CA SER A 136 8.44 -11.21 28.26
C SER A 136 8.47 -9.91 27.46
N HIS A 137 9.63 -9.59 26.89
CA HIS A 137 9.74 -8.43 25.99
C HIS A 137 8.93 -8.63 24.70
N TYR A 138 8.79 -9.86 24.21
CA TYR A 138 7.93 -10.17 23.08
C TYR A 138 6.49 -9.79 23.38
N ARG A 139 6.06 -10.05 24.62
CA ARG A 139 4.68 -9.78 24.98
C ARG A 139 4.40 -8.29 25.17
N ARG A 140 5.34 -7.56 25.77
CA ARG A 140 5.36 -6.08 25.75
C ARG A 140 5.36 -5.50 24.32
N ASN A 141 6.13 -6.09 23.41
CA ASN A 141 6.18 -5.63 22.01
C ASN A 141 4.85 -5.87 21.29
N LEU A 142 4.14 -6.96 21.60
CA LEU A 142 2.79 -7.17 21.09
C LEU A 142 1.84 -6.09 21.61
N THR A 143 1.88 -5.75 22.90
CA THR A 143 1.08 -4.65 23.46
C THR A 143 1.36 -3.31 22.78
N LYS A 144 2.64 -2.99 22.55
CA LYS A 144 3.02 -1.79 21.76
C LYS A 144 2.44 -1.83 20.36
N LEU A 145 2.44 -2.99 19.71
CA LEU A 145 1.89 -3.15 18.38
C LEU A 145 0.36 -3.04 18.36
N SER A 146 -0.32 -3.54 19.40
CA SER A 146 -1.76 -3.35 19.61
C SER A 146 -2.11 -1.86 19.76
N LEU A 147 -1.30 -1.09 20.48
CA LEU A 147 -1.47 0.36 20.59
C LEU A 147 -1.33 1.05 19.21
N VAL A 148 -0.33 0.64 18.41
CA VAL A 148 -0.17 1.13 17.04
C VAL A 148 -1.40 0.81 16.18
N PHE A 149 -1.94 -0.41 16.24
CA PHE A 149 -3.18 -0.74 15.52
C PHE A 149 -4.36 0.12 15.96
N SER A 150 -4.46 0.43 17.26
CA SER A 150 -5.49 1.34 17.78
C SER A 150 -5.37 2.74 17.17
N HIS A 151 -4.16 3.30 17.11
CA HIS A 151 -3.94 4.62 16.50
C HIS A 151 -4.25 4.62 15.01
N MET A 152 -3.80 3.60 14.29
CA MET A 152 -4.12 3.43 12.87
C MET A 152 -5.63 3.41 12.62
N LEU A 153 -6.39 2.66 13.42
CA LEU A 153 -7.84 2.61 13.31
C LEU A 153 -8.47 3.97 13.59
N SER A 154 -8.01 4.70 14.61
CA SER A 154 -8.49 6.04 14.91
C SER A 154 -8.21 7.03 13.78
N GLU A 155 -7.01 7.02 13.20
CA GLU A 155 -6.66 7.83 12.03
C GLU A 155 -7.56 7.50 10.84
N LEU A 156 -7.74 6.21 10.52
CA LEU A 156 -8.65 5.79 9.45
C LEU A 156 -10.08 6.27 9.71
N LYS A 157 -10.55 6.20 10.96
CA LYS A 157 -11.90 6.65 11.33
C LYS A 157 -12.04 8.17 11.16
N ALA A 158 -10.99 8.93 11.46
CA ALA A 158 -10.98 10.38 11.36
C ALA A 158 -10.91 10.88 9.91
N ILE A 159 -10.12 10.22 9.06
CA ILE A 159 -9.93 10.62 7.66
C ILE A 159 -11.03 10.08 6.74
N PHE A 160 -11.63 8.93 7.07
CA PHE A 160 -12.75 8.37 6.31
C PHE A 160 -14.06 8.35 7.12
N PRO A 161 -14.57 9.46 7.67
CA PRO A 161 -15.81 9.45 8.45
C PRO A 161 -16.94 8.81 7.63
N ASN A 162 -17.67 7.86 8.23
CA ASN A 162 -18.74 7.10 7.56
C ASN A 162 -18.33 6.39 6.25
N GLY A 163 -17.03 6.13 6.08
CA GLY A 163 -16.48 5.42 4.92
C GLY A 163 -16.16 6.31 3.71
N LEU A 164 -16.32 7.63 3.82
CA LEU A 164 -16.00 8.59 2.76
C LEU A 164 -14.78 9.41 3.15
N PHE A 165 -13.87 9.64 2.20
CA PHE A 165 -12.71 10.50 2.43
C PHE A 165 -13.16 11.92 2.76
N ALA A 166 -12.64 12.45 3.86
CA ALA A 166 -12.82 13.82 4.32
C ALA A 166 -11.51 14.36 4.93
N GLY A 167 -10.37 13.90 4.41
CA GLY A 167 -9.05 14.36 4.86
C GLY A 167 -8.83 15.85 4.59
N ASP A 168 -9.45 16.35 3.53
CA ASP A 168 -9.49 17.76 3.13
C ASP A 168 -10.30 18.66 4.06
N GLN A 169 -11.23 18.06 4.79
CA GLN A 169 -12.07 18.72 5.78
C GLN A 169 -11.60 18.46 7.21
N PHE A 170 -10.43 17.85 7.39
CA PHE A 170 -9.93 17.49 8.71
C PHE A 170 -9.63 18.76 9.53
N ARG A 171 -10.28 18.87 10.69
CA ARG A 171 -10.13 20.04 11.57
C ARG A 171 -9.07 19.81 12.64
N ILE A 172 -7.92 20.47 12.48
CA ILE A 172 -6.90 20.56 13.54
C ILE A 172 -7.46 21.37 14.71
N THR A 173 -7.35 20.83 15.93
CA THR A 173 -8.05 21.39 17.11
C THR A 173 -7.42 22.67 17.65
N LYS A 174 -6.09 22.82 17.57
CA LYS A 174 -5.38 24.01 18.04
C LYS A 174 -5.19 24.97 16.86
N SER A 175 -5.64 26.21 17.00
CA SER A 175 -5.58 27.24 15.94
C SER A 175 -4.18 27.40 15.38
N ASP A 176 -3.18 27.56 16.24
CA ASP A 176 -1.81 27.85 15.81
C ASP A 176 -1.21 26.69 15.01
N ALA A 177 -1.56 25.45 15.38
CA ALA A 177 -1.16 24.25 14.63
C ALA A 177 -1.93 24.13 13.30
N ALA A 178 -3.19 24.55 13.26
CA ALA A 178 -3.98 24.59 12.03
C ALA A 178 -3.41 25.61 11.03
N ASP A 179 -3.04 26.79 11.53
CA ASP A 179 -2.40 27.84 10.73
C ASP A 179 -1.03 27.38 10.23
N PHE A 180 -0.22 26.77 11.10
CA PHE A 180 1.05 26.14 10.70
C PHE A 180 0.85 25.14 9.55
N TRP A 181 -0.13 24.23 9.68
CA TRP A 181 -0.39 23.23 8.65
C TRP A 181 -0.80 23.87 7.33
N ARG A 182 -1.77 24.80 7.38
CA ARG A 182 -2.29 25.49 6.19
C ARG A 182 -1.18 26.25 5.45
N ILE A 183 -0.29 26.91 6.17
CA ILE A 183 0.83 27.68 5.59
C ILE A 183 1.82 26.77 4.87
N ASN A 184 2.13 25.59 5.43
CA ASN A 184 3.21 24.74 4.95
C ASN A 184 2.75 23.63 3.98
N PHE A 185 1.51 23.18 4.10
CA PHE A 185 0.98 22.02 3.36
C PHE A 185 -0.34 22.32 2.63
N GLY A 186 -0.93 23.51 2.80
CA GLY A 186 -2.20 23.88 2.19
C GLY A 186 -3.42 23.29 2.90
N ASN A 187 -4.55 23.24 2.20
CA ASN A 187 -5.68 22.42 2.61
C ASN A 187 -5.38 20.99 2.14
N ALA A 188 -5.45 20.03 3.07
CA ALA A 188 -5.25 18.60 2.78
C ALA A 188 -6.30 18.07 1.79
#